data_AF-R9JQZ3-F1
#
_entry.id   AF-R9JQZ3-F1
#
_cell.length_a   1.000
_cell.length_b   1.000
_cell.length_c   1.000
_cell.angle_alpha   90.00
_cell.angle_beta   90.00
_cell.angle_gamma   90.00
#
_symmetry.space_group_name_H-M   'P 1'
#
loop_
_entity.id
_entity.type
_entity.pdbx_description
1 polymer ?
#
loop_
_entity_poly.entity_id
_entity_poly.type
_entity_poly.pdbx_seq_one_letter_code
_entity_poly.pdbx_strand_id
1 'polypeptide(L)'
;MYKKADVAVVIPLYRDYIEPLERISLNQVEHILKEYTIIFVMPEGMAFHEGDKYRKEYFEKEHFVSIKAYNDLLLKTKFYERFTEFQYILIYQLDAFVFEDRLMYFCDLQYDYIGAPWLSGVQEYLDSQHTVWHVGNGGFSLRNVSKCINLLKQRAVSKNCEINEDVYFSSGNSDDFRVAPIKVALEFAFEMEVKKCFELNERRCPFGCHAWERFDIKFWKPYIEKFGYEIEREYLSAGNFDAEHEISYMKKKEENFFWKKIFNIDTFEKTMCEIQGKIYIWGAGKRGQLFEKIVRESHIHIEGYLDSNEMLTGCCIGTQKIVSNEEFERNRNSAYVIIALDQYRDEVALQLEQKGFRYRRNYLFYTDIFKRMTDNYFSCLVIKEII
;
A
#
# COMPACT_ATOMS: atom_id res chain seq x y z
N MET A 1 8.22 -16.97 26.15
CA MET A 1 6.86 -17.18 25.60
C MET A 1 6.05 -15.98 26.04
N TYR A 2 5.43 -15.27 25.09
CA TYR A 2 4.63 -14.10 25.41
C TYR A 2 3.40 -14.50 26.22
N LYS A 3 2.86 -13.59 27.00
CA LYS A 3 1.59 -13.77 27.73
C LYS A 3 0.54 -12.84 27.14
N LYS A 4 -0.74 -13.16 27.34
CA LYS A 4 -1.85 -12.29 26.90
C LYS A 4 -1.76 -10.87 27.47
N ALA A 5 -1.20 -10.72 28.67
CA ALA A 5 -0.93 -9.42 29.30
C ALA A 5 0.10 -8.55 28.55
N ASP A 6 0.94 -9.16 27.70
CA ASP A 6 1.93 -8.46 26.88
C ASP A 6 1.34 -7.95 25.56
N VAL A 7 0.04 -8.14 25.32
CA VAL A 7 -0.64 -7.84 24.07
C VAL A 7 -1.91 -7.01 24.32
N ALA A 8 -2.10 -5.95 23.54
CA ALA A 8 -3.32 -5.15 23.56
C ALA A 8 -4.07 -5.18 22.23
N VAL A 9 -5.39 -5.05 22.30
CA VAL A 9 -6.26 -4.79 21.16
C VAL A 9 -6.56 -3.29 21.14
N VAL A 10 -6.19 -2.63 20.06
CA VAL A 10 -6.29 -1.18 19.90
C VAL A 10 -7.39 -0.88 18.88
N ILE A 11 -8.47 -0.26 19.34
CA ILE A 11 -9.66 0.04 18.54
C ILE A 11 -9.72 1.55 18.28
N PRO A 12 -9.44 2.03 17.06
CA PRO A 12 -9.61 3.44 16.73
C PRO A 12 -11.10 3.79 16.60
N LEU A 13 -11.49 4.92 17.17
CA LEU A 13 -12.83 5.48 17.09
C LEU A 13 -12.78 6.89 16.47
N TYR A 14 -13.63 7.10 15.47
CA TYR A 14 -13.77 8.38 14.76
C TYR A 14 -15.03 9.13 15.18
N ARG A 15 -15.95 8.46 15.87
CA ARG A 15 -17.28 8.92 16.25
C ARG A 15 -17.59 8.55 17.69
N ASP A 16 -18.49 9.30 18.31
CA ASP A 16 -18.96 9.10 19.68
C ASP A 16 -20.12 8.08 19.77
N TYR A 17 -20.49 7.46 18.65
CA TYR A 17 -21.50 6.41 18.55
C TYR A 17 -20.98 5.22 17.72
N ILE A 18 -21.59 4.05 17.93
CA ILE A 18 -21.29 2.80 17.22
C ILE A 18 -22.46 2.44 16.31
N GLU A 19 -22.20 2.24 15.03
CA GLU A 19 -23.19 1.80 14.04
C GLU A 19 -23.60 0.33 14.22
N PRO A 20 -24.74 -0.12 13.65
CA PRO A 20 -25.23 -1.49 13.85
C PRO A 20 -24.24 -2.59 13.45
N LEU A 21 -23.52 -2.44 12.34
CA LEU A 21 -22.50 -3.42 11.93
C LEU A 21 -21.24 -3.31 12.79
N GLU A 22 -20.82 -2.10 13.16
CA GLU A 22 -19.71 -1.86 14.09
C GLU A 22 -20.00 -2.47 15.47
N ARG A 23 -21.27 -2.51 15.89
CA ARG A 23 -21.72 -3.16 17.14
C ARG A 23 -21.46 -4.65 17.12
N ILE A 24 -21.70 -5.32 15.99
CA ILE A 24 -21.42 -6.75 15.83
C ILE A 24 -19.92 -6.98 16.04
N SER A 25 -19.08 -6.18 15.38
CA SER A 25 -17.62 -6.24 15.48
C SER A 25 -17.12 -5.99 16.91
N LEU A 26 -17.67 -4.97 17.60
CA LEU A 26 -17.30 -4.65 18.99
C LEU A 26 -17.69 -5.79 19.95
N ASN A 27 -18.93 -6.26 19.89
CA ASN A 27 -19.39 -7.38 20.72
C ASN A 27 -18.55 -8.64 20.49
N GLN A 28 -18.15 -8.87 19.24
CA GLN A 28 -17.34 -10.04 18.89
C GLN A 28 -15.94 -9.97 19.49
N VAL A 29 -15.26 -8.84 19.37
CA VAL A 29 -13.92 -8.70 19.96
C VAL A 29 -13.96 -8.75 21.48
N GLU A 30 -14.99 -8.18 22.10
CA GLU A 30 -15.23 -8.30 23.54
C GLU A 30 -15.49 -9.74 23.98
N HIS A 31 -16.11 -10.56 23.13
CA HIS A 31 -16.39 -11.96 23.43
C HIS A 31 -15.17 -12.86 23.25
N ILE A 32 -14.52 -12.78 22.08
CA ILE A 32 -13.45 -13.68 21.66
C ILE A 32 -12.12 -13.30 22.31
N LEU A 33 -11.80 -12.00 22.39
CA LEU A 33 -10.52 -11.50 22.91
C LEU A 33 -10.65 -10.89 24.32
N LYS A 34 -11.61 -11.37 25.11
CA LYS A 34 -11.91 -10.88 26.47
C LYS A 34 -10.76 -10.91 27.47
N GLU A 35 -9.74 -11.73 27.23
CA GLU A 35 -8.58 -11.88 28.12
C GLU A 35 -7.43 -10.90 27.80
N TYR A 36 -7.54 -10.14 26.72
CA TYR A 36 -6.55 -9.14 26.32
C TYR A 36 -6.98 -7.74 26.77
N THR A 37 -6.01 -6.85 26.93
CA THR A 37 -6.33 -5.44 27.23
C THR A 37 -6.92 -4.79 25.97
N ILE A 38 -8.16 -4.31 26.05
CA ILE A 38 -8.79 -3.53 24.98
C ILE A 38 -8.60 -2.04 25.29
N ILE A 39 -8.11 -1.30 24.30
CA ILE A 39 -7.79 0.12 24.39
C ILE A 39 -8.47 0.85 23.24
N PHE A 40 -9.26 1.87 23.54
CA PHE A 40 -9.78 2.76 22.50
C PHE A 40 -8.80 3.89 22.21
N VAL A 41 -8.59 4.17 20.92
CA VAL A 41 -7.85 5.33 20.43
C VAL A 41 -8.84 6.33 19.84
N MET A 42 -8.88 7.54 20.37
CA MET A 42 -9.92 8.51 20.02
C MET A 42 -9.40 9.95 19.97
N PRO A 43 -10.09 10.86 19.26
CA PRO A 43 -9.74 12.27 19.27
C PRO A 43 -9.95 12.90 20.65
N GLU A 44 -9.05 13.80 21.04
CA GLU A 44 -9.15 14.59 22.26
C GLU A 44 -10.53 15.25 22.41
N GLY A 45 -11.13 15.12 23.60
CA GLY A 45 -12.42 15.73 23.91
C GLY A 45 -13.65 15.02 23.34
N MET A 46 -13.51 13.86 22.70
CA MET A 46 -14.65 13.01 22.34
C MET A 46 -15.22 12.30 23.58
N ALA A 47 -16.54 12.39 23.75
CA ALA A 47 -17.27 11.74 24.82
C ALA A 47 -17.83 10.40 24.34
N PHE A 48 -17.14 9.31 24.62
CA PHE A 48 -17.61 7.94 24.33
C PHE A 48 -17.84 7.17 25.62
N HIS A 49 -19.10 6.99 26.00
CA HIS A 49 -19.50 6.46 27.32
C HIS A 49 -19.67 4.94 27.35
N GLU A 50 -19.99 4.32 26.21
CA GLU A 50 -20.23 2.87 26.15
C GLU A 50 -18.99 2.04 26.47
N GLY A 51 -17.81 2.65 26.33
CA GLY A 51 -16.51 2.04 26.60
C GLY A 51 -15.84 2.45 27.91
N ASP A 52 -16.56 2.97 28.90
CA ASP A 52 -15.96 3.51 30.14
C ASP A 52 -15.17 2.46 30.97
N LYS A 53 -15.46 1.17 30.80
CA LYS A 53 -14.70 0.06 31.39
C LYS A 53 -13.32 -0.15 30.76
N TYR A 54 -13.07 0.44 29.59
CA TYR A 54 -11.84 0.26 28.81
C TYR A 54 -10.89 1.44 28.97
N ARG A 55 -9.60 1.17 28.79
CA ARG A 55 -8.59 2.22 28.69
C ARG A 55 -8.84 3.04 27.42
N LYS A 56 -8.62 4.35 27.51
CA LYS A 56 -8.74 5.30 26.41
C LYS A 56 -7.44 6.06 26.23
N GLU A 57 -6.97 6.11 24.99
CA GLU A 57 -5.83 6.91 24.56
C GLU A 57 -6.32 8.02 23.64
N TYR A 58 -5.95 9.25 23.97
CA TYR A 58 -6.36 10.44 23.23
C TYR A 58 -5.22 10.98 22.37
N PHE A 59 -5.55 11.35 21.14
CA PHE A 59 -4.65 12.02 20.20
C PHE A 59 -5.33 13.26 19.61
N GLU A 60 -4.53 14.13 18.99
CA GLU A 60 -5.04 15.39 18.45
C GLU A 60 -6.11 15.14 17.38
N LYS A 61 -7.18 15.95 17.40
CA LYS A 61 -8.39 15.76 16.58
C LYS A 61 -8.08 15.69 15.08
N GLU A 62 -7.03 16.38 14.65
CA GLU A 62 -6.60 16.46 13.26
C GLU A 62 -6.23 15.09 12.69
N HIS A 63 -5.85 14.10 13.51
CA HIS A 63 -5.54 12.74 13.03
C HIS A 63 -6.78 11.90 12.71
N PHE A 64 -7.99 12.38 13.03
CA PHE A 64 -9.24 11.63 12.88
C PHE A 64 -10.19 12.24 11.85
N VAL A 65 -9.77 13.28 11.12
CA VAL A 65 -10.63 13.97 10.13
C VAL A 65 -10.66 13.32 8.75
N SER A 66 -9.74 12.40 8.47
CA SER A 66 -9.69 11.67 7.19
C SER A 66 -8.85 10.40 7.29
N ILE A 67 -9.03 9.48 6.32
CA ILE A 67 -8.20 8.28 6.17
C ILE A 67 -6.71 8.67 6.12
N LYS A 68 -6.36 9.69 5.33
CA LYS A 68 -4.98 10.19 5.24
C LYS A 68 -4.44 10.65 6.58
N ALA A 69 -5.22 11.41 7.34
CA ALA A 69 -4.75 11.92 8.62
C ALA A 69 -4.51 10.80 9.66
N TYR A 70 -5.33 9.75 9.60
CA TYR A 70 -5.14 8.56 10.43
C TYR A 70 -3.89 7.76 10.01
N ASN A 71 -3.67 7.60 8.70
CA ASN A 71 -2.43 7.02 8.15
C ASN A 71 -1.20 7.82 8.67
N ASP A 72 -1.27 9.15 8.61
CA ASP A 72 -0.20 10.04 9.08
C ASP A 72 0.06 9.88 10.59
N LEU A 73 -0.94 9.53 11.41
CA LEU A 73 -0.76 9.23 12.84
C LEU A 73 -0.02 7.91 13.05
N LEU A 74 -0.42 6.86 12.34
CA LEU A 74 0.20 5.53 12.43
C LEU A 74 1.63 5.48 11.87
N LEU A 75 2.07 6.54 11.20
CA LEU A 75 3.43 6.77 10.73
C LEU A 75 4.27 7.66 11.68
N LYS A 76 3.81 7.89 12.92
CA LYS A 76 4.57 8.63 13.94
C LYS A 76 4.93 7.71 15.10
N THR A 77 6.18 7.81 15.58
CA THR A 77 6.63 7.06 16.77
C THR A 77 5.75 7.35 17.98
N LYS A 78 5.25 8.59 18.10
CA LYS A 78 4.36 9.04 19.18
C LYS A 78 3.10 8.19 19.35
N PHE A 79 2.62 7.53 18.28
CA PHE A 79 1.49 6.61 18.39
C PHE A 79 1.89 5.37 19.19
N TYR A 80 2.95 4.68 18.75
CA TYR A 80 3.44 3.45 19.37
C TYR A 80 4.04 3.69 20.76
N GLU A 81 4.59 4.87 21.02
CA GLU A 81 5.11 5.27 22.34
C GLU A 81 4.05 5.19 23.45
N ARG A 82 2.75 5.28 23.11
CA ARG A 82 1.61 5.12 24.05
C ARG A 82 1.34 3.68 24.47
N PHE A 83 2.02 2.71 23.86
CA PHE A 83 1.79 1.28 24.05
C PHE A 83 3.08 0.51 24.38
N THR A 84 4.12 1.19 24.88
CA THR A 84 5.46 0.62 25.12
C THR A 84 5.51 -0.45 26.22
N GLU A 85 4.48 -0.51 27.05
CA GLU A 85 4.23 -1.58 28.01
C GLU A 85 3.79 -2.91 27.36
N PHE A 86 3.32 -2.87 26.12
CA PHE A 86 2.95 -4.06 25.34
C PHE A 86 4.07 -4.43 24.37
N GLN A 87 4.24 -5.73 24.14
CA GLN A 87 5.10 -6.25 23.07
C GLN A 87 4.42 -6.11 21.72
N TYR A 88 3.13 -6.43 21.67
CA TYR A 88 2.31 -6.41 20.47
C TYR A 88 1.03 -5.61 20.68
N ILE A 89 0.60 -4.95 19.62
CA ILE A 89 -0.76 -4.42 19.49
C ILE A 89 -1.44 -5.04 18.27
N LEU A 90 -2.71 -5.42 18.43
CA LEU A 90 -3.62 -5.71 17.33
C LEU A 90 -4.42 -4.44 17.05
N ILE A 91 -4.19 -3.80 15.90
CA ILE A 91 -5.12 -2.78 15.40
C ILE A 91 -6.40 -3.52 14.98
N TYR A 92 -7.55 -3.09 15.51
CA TYR A 92 -8.87 -3.66 15.24
C TYR A 92 -9.86 -2.53 14.95
N GLN A 93 -10.06 -2.21 13.68
CA GLN A 93 -11.12 -1.29 13.26
C GLN A 93 -12.50 -1.95 13.39
N LEU A 94 -13.57 -1.18 13.58
CA LEU A 94 -14.90 -1.74 13.84
C LEU A 94 -15.63 -2.27 12.59
N ASP A 95 -14.99 -2.21 11.44
CA ASP A 95 -15.29 -2.98 10.24
C ASP A 95 -14.47 -4.31 10.17
N ALA A 96 -13.81 -4.69 11.27
CA ALA A 96 -13.14 -5.99 11.44
C ALA A 96 -13.98 -7.00 12.25
N PHE A 97 -13.72 -8.30 12.06
CA PHE A 97 -14.38 -9.37 12.82
C PHE A 97 -13.40 -10.49 13.15
N VAL A 98 -13.37 -10.99 14.39
CA VAL A 98 -12.55 -12.15 14.81
C VAL A 98 -13.39 -13.41 14.96
N PHE A 99 -12.92 -14.54 14.44
CA PHE A 99 -13.65 -15.81 14.46
C PHE A 99 -13.24 -16.72 15.63
N GLU A 100 -11.99 -16.64 16.08
CA GLU A 100 -11.45 -17.47 17.16
C GLU A 100 -10.29 -16.76 17.87
N ASP A 101 -9.98 -17.11 19.11
CA ASP A 101 -8.80 -16.56 19.81
C ASP A 101 -7.54 -17.31 19.37
N ARG A 102 -6.84 -16.75 18.38
CA ARG A 102 -5.51 -17.20 17.93
C ARG A 102 -4.45 -16.12 18.05
N LEU A 103 -4.72 -15.03 18.76
CA LEU A 103 -3.82 -13.87 18.78
C LEU A 103 -2.42 -14.22 19.33
N MET A 104 -2.34 -15.04 20.39
CA MET A 104 -1.06 -15.52 20.91
C MET A 104 -0.29 -16.39 19.91
N TYR A 105 -0.97 -17.22 19.12
CA TYR A 105 -0.31 -18.04 18.09
C TYR A 105 0.47 -17.15 17.12
N PHE A 106 -0.12 -16.04 16.67
CA PHE A 106 0.57 -15.10 15.77
C PHE A 106 1.70 -14.33 16.44
N CYS A 107 1.55 -13.98 17.72
CA CYS A 107 2.65 -13.37 18.50
C CYS A 107 3.85 -14.33 18.63
N ASP A 108 3.59 -15.62 18.85
CA ASP A 108 4.63 -16.65 18.98
C ASP A 108 5.36 -16.96 17.66
N LEU A 109 4.80 -16.56 16.50
CA LEU A 109 5.51 -16.62 15.21
C LEU A 109 6.60 -15.56 15.07
N GLN A 110 6.62 -14.54 15.95
CA GLN A 110 7.65 -13.50 16.01
C GLN A 110 7.84 -12.71 14.71
N TYR A 111 6.74 -12.43 14.01
CA TYR A 111 6.71 -11.39 12.99
C TYR A 111 6.45 -10.04 13.65
N ASP A 112 6.98 -8.97 13.07
CA ASP A 112 6.83 -7.61 13.56
C ASP A 112 5.63 -6.90 12.94
N TYR A 113 5.20 -7.36 11.77
CA TYR A 113 3.97 -6.93 11.11
C TYR A 113 3.25 -8.10 10.45
N ILE A 114 1.96 -8.26 10.76
CA ILE A 114 1.06 -9.21 10.11
C ILE A 114 -0.22 -8.46 9.74
N GLY A 115 -0.65 -8.59 8.49
CA GLY A 115 -1.93 -8.10 8.03
C GLY A 115 -2.52 -9.05 6.98
N ALA A 116 -3.56 -8.62 6.27
CA ALA A 116 -4.23 -9.43 5.25
C ALA A 116 -3.36 -9.59 3.99
N PRO A 117 -3.53 -10.69 3.22
CA PRO A 117 -2.81 -10.90 1.98
C PRO A 117 -3.40 -10.08 0.83
N TRP A 118 -2.54 -9.36 0.11
CA TRP A 118 -2.85 -8.75 -1.19
C TRP A 118 -2.44 -9.71 -2.31
N LEU A 119 -3.33 -10.65 -2.66
CA LEU A 119 -3.03 -11.72 -3.63
C LEU A 119 -2.64 -11.18 -5.02
N SER A 120 -3.33 -10.14 -5.47
CA SER A 120 -3.00 -9.45 -6.73
C SER A 120 -1.73 -8.59 -6.63
N GLY A 121 -1.29 -8.27 -5.41
CA GLY A 121 -0.14 -7.41 -5.11
C GLY A 121 -0.46 -5.92 -5.19
N VAL A 122 0.22 -5.13 -4.36
CA VAL A 122 0.21 -3.67 -4.41
C VAL A 122 1.55 -3.21 -4.94
N GLN A 123 1.55 -2.56 -6.12
CA GLN A 123 2.76 -2.01 -6.71
C GLN A 123 3.13 -0.73 -5.96
N GLU A 124 4.28 -0.74 -5.29
CA GLU A 124 4.91 0.47 -4.76
C GLU A 124 6.42 0.26 -4.88
N TYR A 125 7.08 1.05 -5.71
CA TYR A 125 8.50 0.90 -5.97
C TYR A 125 9.30 1.52 -4.84
N LEU A 126 9.90 0.69 -3.98
CA LEU A 126 10.87 1.15 -2.99
C LEU A 126 12.28 1.19 -3.58
N ASP A 127 12.67 0.11 -4.25
CA ASP A 127 13.92 -0.08 -4.98
C ASP A 127 13.75 -1.21 -6.02
N SER A 128 14.81 -1.52 -6.78
CA SER A 128 14.79 -2.55 -7.82
C SER A 128 14.48 -3.98 -7.36
N GLN A 129 14.62 -4.30 -6.08
CA GLN A 129 14.31 -5.60 -5.50
C GLN A 129 12.94 -5.62 -4.81
N HIS A 130 12.40 -4.44 -4.51
CA HIS A 130 11.22 -4.23 -3.68
C HIS A 130 10.15 -3.40 -4.42
N THR A 131 9.42 -4.07 -5.31
CA THR A 131 8.51 -3.41 -6.27
C THR A 131 7.03 -3.71 -6.04
N VAL A 132 6.70 -4.86 -5.44
CA VAL A 132 5.32 -5.32 -5.21
C VAL A 132 5.19 -5.95 -3.83
N TRP A 133 4.17 -5.53 -3.09
CA TRP A 133 3.89 -5.94 -1.71
C TRP A 133 2.65 -6.83 -1.64
N HIS A 134 2.67 -7.81 -0.72
CA HIS A 134 1.68 -8.89 -0.67
C HIS A 134 0.98 -9.11 0.65
N VAL A 135 1.37 -8.34 1.66
CA VAL A 135 0.73 -8.33 2.97
C VAL A 135 0.53 -6.86 3.29
N GLY A 136 -0.53 -6.52 4.01
CA GLY A 136 -0.89 -5.14 4.29
C GLY A 136 -2.22 -5.08 5.01
N ASN A 137 -3.04 -4.05 4.75
CA ASN A 137 -4.27 -3.77 5.47
C ASN A 137 -4.01 -3.39 6.93
N GLY A 138 -3.97 -2.08 7.17
CA GLY A 138 -3.69 -1.54 8.49
C GLY A 138 -4.82 -1.68 9.50
N GLY A 139 -6.05 -1.85 9.04
CA GLY A 139 -7.26 -1.82 9.87
C GLY A 139 -7.52 -3.08 10.68
N PHE A 140 -6.94 -4.21 10.25
CA PHE A 140 -6.81 -5.41 11.08
C PHE A 140 -5.38 -5.95 10.95
N SER A 141 -4.49 -5.51 11.83
CA SER A 141 -3.06 -5.83 11.75
C SER A 141 -2.39 -6.02 13.11
N LEU A 142 -1.52 -7.02 13.22
CA LEU A 142 -0.68 -7.27 14.38
C LEU A 142 0.66 -6.57 14.21
N ARG A 143 1.08 -5.77 15.19
CA ARG A 143 2.27 -4.92 15.13
C ARG A 143 3.12 -5.08 16.39
N ASN A 144 4.41 -5.36 16.24
CA ASN A 144 5.36 -5.31 17.34
C ASN A 144 5.71 -3.85 17.65
N VAL A 145 5.40 -3.39 18.87
CA VAL A 145 5.47 -1.97 19.24
C VAL A 145 6.89 -1.42 19.10
N SER A 146 7.86 -2.12 19.72
CA SER A 146 9.26 -1.67 19.73
C SER A 146 9.88 -1.65 18.33
N LYS A 147 9.52 -2.63 17.50
CA LYS A 147 10.03 -2.78 16.15
C LYS A 147 9.43 -1.75 15.20
N CYS A 148 8.15 -1.44 15.33
CA CYS A 148 7.53 -0.31 14.62
C CYS A 148 8.20 1.03 14.97
N ILE A 149 8.48 1.30 16.25
CA ILE A 149 9.21 2.51 16.66
C ILE A 149 10.60 2.56 16.01
N ASN A 150 11.35 1.46 16.04
CA ASN A 150 12.70 1.41 15.48
C ASN A 150 12.68 1.64 13.96
N LEU A 151 11.77 0.98 13.23
CA LEU A 151 11.61 1.17 11.80
C LEU A 151 11.30 2.64 11.45
N LEU A 152 10.35 3.26 12.16
CA LEU A 152 9.97 4.66 11.94
C LEU A 152 11.12 5.65 12.22
N LYS A 153 12.01 5.33 13.16
CA LYS A 153 13.22 6.12 13.43
C LYS A 153 14.28 5.97 12.34
N GLN A 154 14.43 4.76 11.79
CA GLN A 154 15.44 4.45 10.77
C GLN A 154 15.02 4.92 9.37
N ARG A 155 13.73 4.81 9.04
CA ARG A 155 13.18 5.14 7.73
C ARG A 155 12.24 6.33 7.84
N ALA A 156 12.77 7.52 7.60
CA ALA A 156 11.97 8.74 7.56
C ALA A 156 10.87 8.63 6.49
N VAL A 157 9.63 8.90 6.86
CA VAL A 157 8.54 9.12 5.91
C VAL A 157 8.79 10.47 5.26
N SER A 158 9.07 10.48 3.96
CA SER A 158 9.24 11.73 3.22
C SER A 158 7.95 12.55 3.34
N LYS A 159 8.08 13.85 3.67
CA LYS A 159 6.93 14.78 3.80
C LYS A 159 6.08 14.87 2.53
N ASN A 160 6.62 14.45 1.39
CA ASN A 160 5.96 14.49 0.08
C ASN A 160 5.51 13.10 -0.42
N CYS A 161 5.64 12.05 0.40
CA CYS A 161 5.24 10.69 0.02
C CYS A 161 3.88 10.37 0.66
N GLU A 162 2.85 10.31 -0.18
CA GLU A 162 1.52 9.81 0.18
C GLU A 162 1.52 8.28 0.18
N ILE A 163 2.27 7.69 1.09
CA ILE A 163 2.25 6.24 1.31
C ILE A 163 1.28 5.91 2.43
N ASN A 164 0.40 4.95 2.19
CA ASN A 164 -0.45 4.43 3.26
C ASN A 164 0.39 3.69 4.31
N GLU A 165 -0.02 3.68 5.57
CA GLU A 165 0.83 3.13 6.62
C GLU A 165 1.06 1.63 6.46
N ASP A 166 0.08 0.90 5.95
CA ASP A 166 0.20 -0.53 5.72
C ASP A 166 1.22 -0.85 4.63
N VAL A 167 1.25 -0.09 3.52
CA VAL A 167 2.31 -0.20 2.51
C VAL A 167 3.67 0.17 3.12
N TYR A 168 3.74 1.16 4.00
CA TYR A 168 4.99 1.51 4.69
C TYR A 168 5.53 0.35 5.54
N PHE A 169 4.70 -0.25 6.41
CA PHE A 169 5.14 -1.37 7.26
C PHE A 169 5.44 -2.61 6.44
N SER A 170 4.62 -2.92 5.44
CA SER A 170 4.86 -4.04 4.53
C SER A 170 6.15 -3.90 3.74
N SER A 171 6.55 -2.67 3.41
CA SER A 171 7.81 -2.37 2.75
C SER A 171 9.02 -2.27 3.68
N GLY A 172 8.82 -2.44 4.99
CA GLY A 172 9.89 -2.42 5.99
C GLY A 172 10.63 -3.76 6.15
N ASN A 173 10.24 -4.81 5.40
CA ASN A 173 10.78 -6.15 5.61
C ASN A 173 12.32 -6.18 5.47
N SER A 174 12.99 -6.60 6.53
CA SER A 174 14.45 -6.65 6.66
C SER A 174 14.85 -7.64 7.76
N ASP A 175 16.15 -7.82 7.98
CA ASP A 175 16.65 -8.63 9.11
C ASP A 175 16.19 -8.07 10.47
N ASP A 176 15.96 -6.75 10.55
CA ASP A 176 15.57 -6.05 11.78
C ASP A 176 14.06 -5.89 11.94
N PHE A 177 13.26 -6.06 10.87
CA PHE A 177 11.81 -5.92 10.88
C PHE A 177 11.15 -6.98 9.98
N ARG A 178 10.46 -7.95 10.57
CA ARG A 178 9.95 -9.13 9.86
C ARG A 178 8.48 -8.99 9.51
N VAL A 179 8.19 -8.91 8.21
CA VAL A 179 6.81 -8.95 7.69
C VAL A 179 6.41 -10.41 7.46
N ALA A 180 5.19 -10.77 7.86
CA ALA A 180 4.68 -12.13 7.65
C ALA A 180 4.61 -12.51 6.16
N PRO A 181 4.91 -13.77 5.79
CA PRO A 181 4.68 -14.27 4.44
C PRO A 181 3.18 -14.47 4.18
N ILE A 182 2.78 -14.52 2.90
CA ILE A 182 1.38 -14.70 2.45
C ILE A 182 0.69 -15.88 3.15
N LYS A 183 1.40 -16.99 3.38
CA LYS A 183 0.83 -18.17 4.05
C LYS A 183 0.34 -17.83 5.46
N VAL A 184 1.12 -17.08 6.23
CA VAL A 184 0.74 -16.64 7.58
C VAL A 184 -0.36 -15.58 7.50
N ALA A 185 -0.28 -14.66 6.52
CA ALA A 185 -1.32 -13.65 6.30
C ALA A 185 -2.69 -14.27 5.98
N LEU A 186 -2.75 -15.35 5.17
CA LEU A 186 -3.97 -16.09 4.88
C LEU A 186 -4.59 -16.73 6.14
N GLU A 187 -3.77 -17.24 7.05
CA GLU A 187 -4.27 -17.75 8.33
C GLU A 187 -4.73 -16.62 9.27
N PHE A 188 -4.12 -15.44 9.14
CA PHE A 188 -4.36 -14.28 10.00
C PHE A 188 -5.63 -13.52 9.62
N ALA A 189 -5.72 -13.00 8.39
CA ALA A 189 -6.85 -12.18 8.01
C ALA A 189 -7.17 -12.16 6.52
N PHE A 190 -8.45 -11.94 6.20
CA PHE A 190 -8.92 -11.61 4.85
C PHE A 190 -9.47 -10.19 4.79
N GLU A 191 -9.32 -9.55 3.64
CA GLU A 191 -9.92 -8.25 3.33
C GLU A 191 -10.47 -8.27 1.91
N MET A 192 -9.56 -8.39 0.95
CA MET A 192 -9.85 -8.44 -0.48
C MET A 192 -9.78 -9.86 -1.04
N GLU A 193 -10.36 -10.07 -2.22
CA GLU A 193 -10.38 -11.36 -2.92
C GLU A 193 -10.86 -12.51 -2.00
N VAL A 194 -11.86 -12.25 -1.16
CA VAL A 194 -12.22 -13.06 0.02
C VAL A 194 -12.43 -14.53 -0.33
N LYS A 195 -13.17 -14.82 -1.41
CA LYS A 195 -13.43 -16.21 -1.86
C LYS A 195 -12.16 -16.94 -2.25
N LYS A 196 -11.22 -16.24 -2.89
CA LYS A 196 -9.94 -16.82 -3.32
C LYS A 196 -9.01 -17.02 -2.13
N CYS A 197 -8.97 -16.06 -1.21
CA CYS A 197 -8.29 -16.21 0.08
C CYS A 197 -8.82 -17.45 0.83
N PHE A 198 -10.15 -17.63 0.88
CA PHE A 198 -10.78 -18.79 1.51
C PHE A 198 -10.38 -20.12 0.85
N GLU A 199 -10.38 -20.21 -0.48
CA GLU A 199 -9.92 -21.41 -1.19
C GLU A 199 -8.43 -21.70 -0.94
N LEU A 200 -7.58 -20.67 -0.93
CA LEU A 200 -6.16 -20.80 -0.64
C LEU A 200 -5.86 -21.14 0.82
N ASN A 201 -6.77 -20.78 1.74
CA ASN A 201 -6.72 -21.13 3.15
C ASN A 201 -7.47 -22.45 3.45
N GLU A 202 -7.51 -23.36 2.48
CA GLU A 202 -8.10 -24.70 2.63
C GLU A 202 -9.57 -24.68 3.08
N ARG A 203 -10.31 -23.65 2.66
CA ARG A 203 -11.72 -23.42 3.02
C ARG A 203 -11.94 -23.29 4.53
N ARG A 204 -10.97 -22.69 5.22
CA ARG A 204 -11.06 -22.33 6.65
C ARG A 204 -11.17 -20.83 6.82
N CYS A 205 -11.96 -20.41 7.82
CA CYS A 205 -11.95 -19.01 8.24
C CYS A 205 -10.56 -18.65 8.78
N PRO A 206 -10.08 -17.42 8.50
CA PRO A 206 -8.88 -16.88 9.13
C PRO A 206 -9.17 -16.56 10.61
N PHE A 207 -8.15 -16.11 11.34
CA PHE A 207 -8.31 -15.55 12.69
C PHE A 207 -9.29 -14.37 12.71
N GLY A 208 -9.22 -13.46 11.74
CA GLY A 208 -10.21 -12.40 11.56
C GLY A 208 -10.35 -11.91 10.12
N CYS A 209 -11.17 -10.90 9.91
CA CYS A 209 -11.28 -10.22 8.63
C CYS A 209 -11.45 -8.71 8.84
N HIS A 210 -11.32 -7.95 7.77
CA HIS A 210 -11.42 -6.49 7.76
C HIS A 210 -12.30 -6.02 6.61
N ALA A 211 -12.97 -4.87 6.81
CA ALA A 211 -13.92 -4.28 5.86
C ALA A 211 -14.90 -5.34 5.32
N TRP A 212 -15.39 -6.21 6.22
CA TRP A 212 -16.15 -7.41 5.87
C TRP A 212 -17.49 -7.05 5.21
N GLU A 213 -18.07 -5.92 5.59
CA GLU A 213 -19.28 -5.36 5.01
C GLU A 213 -19.04 -4.78 3.61
N ARG A 214 -17.84 -4.28 3.32
CA ARG A 214 -17.51 -3.66 2.03
C ARG A 214 -17.18 -4.68 0.95
N PHE A 215 -16.30 -5.64 1.25
CA PHE A 215 -15.71 -6.48 0.21
C PHE A 215 -16.63 -7.61 -0.27
N ASP A 216 -17.23 -8.37 0.64
CA ASP A 216 -18.22 -9.40 0.30
C ASP A 216 -19.08 -9.76 1.54
N ILE A 217 -20.03 -8.88 1.90
CA ILE A 217 -20.90 -9.10 3.08
C ILE A 217 -21.73 -10.38 2.94
N LYS A 218 -22.10 -10.75 1.71
CA LYS A 218 -22.87 -11.98 1.43
C LYS A 218 -22.06 -13.23 1.72
N PHE A 219 -20.76 -13.20 1.41
CA PHE A 219 -19.84 -14.27 1.79
C PHE A 219 -19.73 -14.38 3.31
N TRP A 220 -19.55 -13.25 4.02
CA TRP A 220 -19.30 -13.27 5.45
C TRP A 220 -20.52 -13.58 6.31
N LYS A 221 -21.73 -13.18 5.87
CA LYS A 221 -22.98 -13.38 6.61
C LYS A 221 -23.14 -14.76 7.24
N PRO A 222 -23.10 -15.89 6.50
CA PRO A 222 -23.28 -17.21 7.10
C PRO A 222 -22.20 -17.62 8.11
N TYR A 223 -21.03 -16.96 8.12
CA TYR A 223 -19.99 -17.21 9.11
C TYR A 223 -20.16 -16.36 10.37
N ILE A 224 -20.55 -15.09 10.20
CA ILE A 224 -20.82 -14.17 11.31
C ILE A 224 -22.08 -14.60 12.08
N GLU A 225 -23.15 -14.98 11.38
CA GLU A 225 -24.42 -15.37 12.02
C GLU A 225 -24.33 -16.67 12.84
N LYS A 226 -23.28 -17.49 12.65
CA LYS A 226 -23.01 -18.64 13.52
C LYS A 226 -22.71 -18.25 14.97
N PHE A 227 -22.31 -16.99 15.21
CA PHE A 227 -22.09 -16.45 16.55
C PHE A 227 -23.37 -15.86 17.16
N GLY A 228 -24.52 -15.96 16.48
CA GLY A 228 -25.82 -15.48 16.98
C GLY A 228 -26.13 -14.03 16.63
N TYR A 229 -25.35 -13.39 15.76
CA TYR A 229 -25.69 -12.09 15.19
C TYR A 229 -26.69 -12.24 14.05
N GLU A 230 -27.40 -11.15 13.75
CA GLU A 230 -28.29 -11.04 12.60
C GLU A 230 -27.82 -9.89 11.71
N ILE A 231 -27.53 -10.18 10.44
CA ILE A 231 -27.20 -9.16 9.44
C ILE A 231 -28.45 -8.89 8.62
N GLU A 232 -29.05 -7.71 8.80
CA GLU A 232 -30.28 -7.36 8.12
C GLU A 232 -30.11 -7.33 6.59
N ARG A 233 -31.21 -7.61 5.87
CA ARG A 233 -31.18 -7.70 4.41
C ARG A 233 -30.79 -6.38 3.73
N GLU A 234 -31.06 -5.25 4.37
CA GLU A 234 -30.72 -3.93 3.85
C GLU A 234 -29.21 -3.74 3.65
N TYR A 235 -28.37 -4.34 4.50
CA TYR A 235 -26.91 -4.27 4.38
C TYR A 235 -26.35 -5.10 3.21
N LEU A 236 -27.12 -6.07 2.71
CA LEU A 236 -26.66 -7.00 1.66
C LEU A 236 -26.55 -6.38 0.27
N SER A 237 -27.13 -5.20 0.05
CA SER A 237 -27.03 -4.48 -1.23
C SER A 237 -25.74 -3.67 -1.36
N ALA A 238 -25.07 -3.34 -0.23
CA ALA A 238 -23.92 -2.44 -0.20
C ALA A 238 -22.56 -3.15 -0.32
N GLY A 239 -22.48 -4.44 0.02
CA GLY A 239 -21.22 -5.18 0.12
C GLY A 239 -20.96 -6.17 -1.00
N ASN A 240 -20.28 -5.76 -2.07
CA ASN A 240 -19.89 -6.64 -3.17
C ASN A 240 -18.66 -6.15 -3.96
N PHE A 241 -17.79 -5.37 -3.30
CA PHE A 241 -16.65 -4.70 -3.96
C PHE A 241 -15.75 -5.69 -4.71
N ASP A 242 -15.53 -6.89 -4.17
CA ASP A 242 -14.68 -7.90 -4.82
C ASP A 242 -15.21 -8.34 -6.19
N ALA A 243 -16.51 -8.59 -6.30
CA ALA A 243 -17.11 -8.99 -7.57
C ALA A 243 -17.17 -7.82 -8.57
N GLU A 244 -17.32 -6.59 -8.10
CA GLU A 244 -17.28 -5.39 -8.96
C GLU A 244 -15.87 -5.11 -9.50
N HIS A 245 -14.82 -5.57 -8.81
CA HIS A 245 -13.43 -5.27 -9.12
C HIS A 245 -12.61 -6.49 -9.58
N GLU A 246 -13.23 -7.63 -9.88
CA GLU A 246 -12.54 -8.85 -10.31
C GLU A 246 -11.61 -8.61 -11.52
N ILE A 247 -12.09 -7.86 -12.54
CA ILE A 247 -11.30 -7.50 -13.71
C ILE A 247 -10.11 -6.61 -13.31
N SER A 248 -10.29 -5.70 -12.35
CA SER A 248 -9.24 -4.82 -11.85
C SER A 248 -8.14 -5.62 -11.15
N TYR A 249 -8.51 -6.62 -10.34
CA TYR A 249 -7.56 -7.52 -9.69
C TYR A 249 -6.74 -8.33 -10.70
N MET A 250 -7.40 -8.86 -11.74
CA MET A 250 -6.71 -9.58 -12.82
C MET A 250 -5.70 -8.69 -13.56
N LYS A 251 -6.08 -7.46 -13.92
CA LYS A 251 -5.17 -6.48 -14.54
C LYS A 251 -3.99 -6.13 -13.64
N LYS A 252 -4.24 -5.87 -12.34
CA LYS A 252 -3.16 -5.62 -11.37
C LYS A 252 -2.18 -6.78 -11.29
N LYS A 253 -2.69 -8.02 -11.32
CA LYS A 253 -1.84 -9.21 -11.29
C LYS A 253 -0.96 -9.31 -12.54
N GLU A 254 -1.48 -8.97 -13.71
CA GLU A 254 -0.71 -8.89 -14.97
C GLU A 254 0.32 -7.76 -14.94
N GLU A 255 -0.04 -6.57 -14.47
CA GLU A 255 0.90 -5.44 -14.31
C GLU A 255 2.02 -5.78 -13.32
N ASN A 256 1.68 -6.42 -12.21
CA ASN A 256 2.66 -6.88 -11.21
C ASN A 256 3.54 -8.02 -11.71
N PHE A 257 3.13 -8.76 -12.74
CA PHE A 257 4.00 -9.76 -13.37
C PHE A 257 5.25 -9.09 -13.98
N PHE A 258 5.07 -7.95 -14.66
CA PHE A 258 6.19 -7.18 -15.18
C PHE A 258 7.17 -6.83 -14.06
N TRP A 259 6.69 -6.19 -12.99
CA TRP A 259 7.54 -5.72 -11.89
C TRP A 259 8.26 -6.83 -11.12
N LYS A 260 7.70 -8.04 -11.11
CA LYS A 260 8.27 -9.19 -10.39
C LYS A 260 9.20 -10.06 -11.21
N LYS A 261 8.92 -10.21 -12.50
CA LYS A 261 9.56 -11.23 -13.36
C LYS A 261 10.37 -10.63 -14.49
N ILE A 262 9.99 -9.45 -14.96
CA ILE A 262 10.60 -8.81 -16.14
C ILE A 262 11.49 -7.66 -15.71
N PHE A 263 11.00 -6.82 -14.79
CA PHE A 263 11.73 -5.65 -14.33
C PHE A 263 13.01 -6.10 -13.61
N ASN A 264 14.13 -5.55 -14.06
CA ASN A 264 15.44 -5.69 -13.49
C ASN A 264 16.21 -4.41 -13.82
N ILE A 265 16.95 -3.88 -12.85
CA ILE A 265 17.62 -2.59 -12.98
C ILE A 265 18.70 -2.60 -14.07
N ASP A 266 19.47 -3.68 -14.21
CA ASP A 266 20.50 -3.82 -15.24
C ASP A 266 19.88 -3.86 -16.65
N THR A 267 18.74 -4.54 -16.80
CA THR A 267 18.00 -4.57 -18.08
C THR A 267 17.41 -3.19 -18.38
N PHE A 268 16.91 -2.48 -17.37
CA PHE A 268 16.43 -1.12 -17.53
C PHE A 268 17.57 -0.19 -17.96
N GLU A 269 18.72 -0.24 -17.29
CA GLU A 269 19.91 0.54 -17.61
C GLU A 269 20.35 0.29 -19.06
N LYS A 270 20.49 -0.97 -19.47
CA LYS A 270 20.81 -1.33 -20.87
C LYS A 270 19.82 -0.74 -21.88
N THR A 271 18.52 -0.85 -21.58
CA THR A 271 17.47 -0.29 -22.46
C THR A 271 17.59 1.23 -22.57
N MET A 272 17.93 1.90 -21.46
CA MET A 272 18.12 3.33 -21.42
C MET A 272 19.42 3.80 -22.06
N CYS A 273 20.49 3.01 -22.04
CA CYS A 273 21.76 3.34 -22.73
C CYS A 273 21.61 3.46 -24.25
N GLU A 274 20.56 2.90 -24.85
CA GLU A 274 20.22 3.10 -26.27
C GLU A 274 19.74 4.53 -26.56
N ILE A 275 19.32 5.27 -25.53
CA ILE A 275 18.87 6.64 -25.63
C ILE A 275 20.08 7.57 -25.57
N GLN A 276 20.32 8.28 -26.67
CA GLN A 276 21.41 9.23 -26.77
C GLN A 276 20.91 10.66 -26.58
N GLY A 277 21.64 11.45 -25.79
CA GLY A 277 21.37 12.85 -25.56
C GLY A 277 21.04 13.17 -24.10
N LYS A 278 20.60 14.41 -23.90
CA LYS A 278 20.17 14.96 -22.62
C LYS A 278 18.74 14.55 -22.32
N ILE A 279 18.54 13.73 -21.30
CA ILE A 279 17.24 13.13 -20.98
C ILE A 279 16.40 14.10 -20.16
N TYR A 280 15.18 14.34 -20.62
CA TYR A 280 14.14 15.09 -19.93
C TYR A 280 12.92 14.20 -19.70
N ILE A 281 12.28 14.31 -18.54
CA ILE A 281 11.03 13.62 -18.25
C ILE A 281 9.87 14.60 -18.40
N TRP A 282 8.94 14.35 -19.31
CA TRP A 282 7.73 15.16 -19.40
C TRP A 282 6.64 14.61 -18.48
N GLY A 283 6.20 15.44 -17.53
CA GLY A 283 5.23 15.12 -16.50
C GLY A 283 5.88 14.79 -15.15
N ALA A 284 5.67 15.63 -14.14
CA ALA A 284 6.19 15.44 -12.79
C ALA A 284 5.18 14.77 -11.83
N GLY A 285 4.13 14.14 -12.36
CA GLY A 285 3.14 13.39 -11.58
C GLY A 285 3.68 12.05 -11.04
N LYS A 286 2.80 11.22 -10.47
CA LYS A 286 3.18 9.93 -9.85
C LYS A 286 4.04 9.03 -10.77
N ARG A 287 3.69 8.94 -12.07
CA ARG A 287 4.45 8.16 -13.06
C ARG A 287 5.84 8.74 -13.35
N GLY A 288 5.95 10.05 -13.52
CA GLY A 288 7.23 10.72 -13.74
C GLY A 288 8.16 10.64 -12.53
N GLN A 289 7.63 10.72 -11.32
CA GLN A 289 8.40 10.53 -10.09
C GLN A 289 8.85 9.08 -9.92
N LEU A 290 7.99 8.10 -10.21
CA LEU A 290 8.38 6.69 -10.24
C LEU A 290 9.50 6.44 -11.25
N PHE A 291 9.35 6.96 -12.47
CA PHE A 291 10.34 6.78 -13.52
C PHE A 291 11.67 7.45 -13.16
N GLU A 292 11.67 8.70 -12.66
CA GLU A 292 12.87 9.37 -12.16
C GLU A 292 13.59 8.55 -11.09
N LYS A 293 12.83 7.98 -10.15
CA LYS A 293 13.40 7.16 -9.08
C LYS A 293 14.16 5.95 -9.64
N ILE A 294 13.58 5.25 -10.62
CA ILE A 294 14.21 4.11 -11.31
C ILE A 294 15.47 4.56 -12.07
N VAL A 295 15.38 5.66 -12.81
CA VAL A 295 16.50 6.20 -13.60
C VAL A 295 17.67 6.59 -12.71
N ARG A 296 17.39 7.20 -11.56
CA ARG A 296 18.40 7.57 -10.56
C ARG A 296 19.08 6.36 -9.93
N GLU A 297 18.32 5.31 -9.64
CA GLU A 297 18.88 4.04 -9.14
C GLU A 297 19.77 3.36 -10.21
N SER A 298 19.48 3.59 -11.49
CA SER A 298 20.29 3.12 -12.61
C SER A 298 21.53 3.99 -12.91
N HIS A 299 21.85 4.96 -12.05
CA HIS A 299 22.94 5.94 -12.26
C HIS A 299 22.87 6.77 -13.55
N ILE A 300 21.68 6.86 -14.16
CA ILE A 300 21.46 7.63 -15.37
C ILE A 300 21.10 9.07 -14.98
N HIS A 301 21.76 10.04 -15.62
CA HIS A 301 21.48 11.44 -15.39
C HIS A 301 20.25 11.89 -16.18
N ILE A 302 19.40 12.69 -15.53
CA ILE A 302 18.33 13.45 -16.17
C ILE A 302 18.51 14.93 -15.89
N GLU A 303 18.17 15.77 -16.85
CA GLU A 303 18.32 17.23 -16.76
C GLU A 303 17.18 17.87 -15.95
N GLY A 304 16.03 17.19 -15.86
CA GLY A 304 14.89 17.60 -15.05
C GLY A 304 13.55 17.27 -15.69
N TYR A 305 12.49 17.82 -15.11
CA TYR A 305 11.12 17.66 -15.57
C TYR A 305 10.74 18.73 -16.59
N LEU A 306 9.86 18.37 -17.52
CA LEU A 306 9.12 19.29 -18.38
C LEU A 306 7.64 19.23 -17.98
N ASP A 307 6.99 20.39 -17.99
CA ASP A 307 5.56 20.52 -17.71
C ASP A 307 4.95 21.59 -18.62
N SER A 308 3.69 21.42 -18.97
CA SER A 308 2.94 22.41 -19.76
C SER A 308 2.54 23.62 -18.91
N ASN A 309 2.51 23.49 -17.58
CA ASN A 309 2.19 24.58 -16.68
C ASN A 309 3.44 25.39 -16.31
N GLU A 310 3.63 26.53 -16.97
CA GLU A 310 4.77 27.42 -16.74
C GLU A 310 4.88 27.92 -15.29
N MET A 311 3.77 27.97 -14.54
CA MET A 311 3.77 28.38 -13.13
C MET A 311 4.55 27.41 -12.22
N LEU A 312 4.77 26.18 -12.66
CA LEU A 312 5.54 25.18 -11.92
C LEU A 312 7.05 25.27 -12.21
N THR A 313 7.47 26.13 -13.14
CA THR A 313 8.88 26.29 -13.51
C THR A 313 9.74 26.62 -12.29
N GLY A 314 10.86 25.91 -12.13
CA GLY A 314 11.78 26.08 -11.01
C GLY A 314 11.34 25.39 -9.72
N CYS A 315 10.11 24.87 -9.63
CA CYS A 315 9.72 24.02 -8.51
C CYS A 315 10.53 22.71 -8.53
N CYS A 316 11.01 22.30 -7.36
CA CYS A 316 11.66 21.01 -7.18
C CYS A 316 10.63 19.93 -6.83
N ILE A 317 10.59 18.87 -7.61
CA ILE A 317 9.84 17.64 -7.37
C ILE A 317 10.86 16.54 -7.06
N GLY A 318 10.86 16.07 -5.82
CA GLY A 318 11.89 15.15 -5.34
C GLY A 318 13.28 15.78 -5.42
N THR A 319 14.17 15.20 -6.21
CA THR A 319 15.55 15.71 -6.40
C THR A 319 15.71 16.60 -7.63
N GLN A 320 14.65 16.79 -8.42
CA GLN A 320 14.73 17.37 -9.75
C GLN A 320 13.85 18.60 -9.89
N LYS A 321 14.30 19.57 -10.70
CA LYS A 321 13.54 20.78 -10.98
C LYS A 321 12.65 20.60 -12.21
N ILE A 322 11.58 21.39 -12.27
CA ILE A 322 10.86 21.64 -13.52
C ILE A 322 11.63 22.70 -14.30
N VAL A 323 12.14 22.30 -15.46
CA VAL A 323 13.02 23.07 -16.34
C VAL A 323 12.20 24.12 -17.09
N SER A 324 12.76 25.33 -17.24
CA SER A 324 12.09 26.39 -18.01
C SER A 324 12.11 26.08 -19.50
N ASN A 325 11.12 26.57 -20.23
CA ASN A 325 11.08 26.41 -21.69
C ASN A 325 12.34 27.03 -22.34
N GLU A 326 12.85 28.16 -21.85
CA GLU A 326 14.10 28.75 -22.33
C GLU A 326 15.32 27.84 -22.14
N GLU A 327 15.44 27.20 -20.97
CA GLU A 327 16.54 26.28 -20.67
C GLU A 327 16.46 25.01 -21.54
N PHE A 328 15.25 24.49 -21.75
CA PHE A 328 15.01 23.37 -22.64
C PHE A 328 15.36 23.71 -24.09
N GLU A 329 14.91 24.87 -24.59
CA GLU A 329 15.17 25.29 -25.97
C GLU A 329 16.67 25.48 -26.27
N ARG A 330 17.49 25.92 -25.29
CA ARG A 330 18.96 25.98 -25.42
C ARG A 330 19.60 24.60 -25.65
N ASN A 331 19.00 23.55 -25.12
CA ASN A 331 19.50 22.18 -25.22
C ASN A 331 18.77 21.32 -26.25
N ARG A 332 17.78 21.89 -26.96
CA ARG A 332 16.82 21.18 -27.83
C ARG A 332 17.46 20.20 -28.80
N ASN A 333 18.56 20.59 -29.45
CA ASN A 333 19.23 19.76 -30.47
C ASN A 333 19.84 18.48 -29.90
N SER A 334 20.12 18.46 -28.60
CA SER A 334 20.65 17.30 -27.88
C SER A 334 19.61 16.64 -26.96
N ALA A 335 18.37 17.16 -26.92
CA ALA A 335 17.36 16.71 -25.98
C ALA A 335 16.70 15.40 -26.42
N TYR A 336 16.46 14.53 -25.45
CA TYR A 336 15.63 13.35 -25.59
C TYR A 336 14.51 13.39 -24.54
N VAL A 337 13.26 13.37 -24.99
CA VAL A 337 12.11 13.54 -24.08
C VAL A 337 11.45 12.19 -23.81
N ILE A 338 11.27 11.85 -22.53
CA ILE A 338 10.50 10.68 -22.10
C ILE A 338 9.18 11.17 -21.53
N ILE A 339 8.08 10.89 -22.23
CA ILE A 339 6.73 11.24 -21.79
C ILE A 339 6.30 10.23 -20.72
N ALA A 340 6.19 10.69 -19.47
CA ALA A 340 5.83 9.90 -18.29
C ALA A 340 4.44 10.30 -17.76
N LEU A 341 3.45 10.23 -18.64
CA LEU A 341 2.06 10.58 -18.38
C LEU A 341 1.12 9.44 -18.78
N ASP A 342 0.09 9.21 -17.97
CA ASP A 342 -1.00 8.28 -18.31
C ASP A 342 -2.11 9.00 -19.09
N GLN A 343 -2.46 10.21 -18.69
CA GLN A 343 -3.44 11.08 -19.37
C GLN A 343 -2.73 12.16 -20.19
N TYR A 344 -3.37 12.64 -21.26
CA TYR A 344 -2.87 13.72 -22.13
C TYR A 344 -1.51 13.44 -22.82
N ARG A 345 -1.00 12.21 -22.73
CA ARG A 345 0.29 11.81 -23.33
C ARG A 345 0.34 12.05 -24.84
N ASP A 346 -0.78 11.87 -25.54
CA ASP A 346 -0.87 12.05 -26.99
C ASP A 346 -0.88 13.54 -27.37
N GLU A 347 -1.47 14.40 -26.53
CA GLU A 347 -1.42 15.85 -26.71
C GLU A 347 0.01 16.37 -26.54
N VAL A 348 0.73 15.87 -25.52
CA VAL A 348 2.16 16.18 -25.32
C VAL A 348 3.00 15.69 -26.48
N ALA A 349 2.74 14.47 -26.99
CA ALA A 349 3.43 13.96 -28.16
C ALA A 349 3.20 14.86 -29.39
N LEU A 350 1.97 15.31 -29.62
CA LEU A 350 1.64 16.24 -30.70
C LEU A 350 2.37 17.58 -30.55
N GLN A 351 2.48 18.13 -29.34
CA GLN A 351 3.25 19.36 -29.07
C GLN A 351 4.74 19.18 -29.42
N LEU A 352 5.32 18.03 -29.05
CA LEU A 352 6.70 17.70 -29.39
C LEU A 352 6.90 17.57 -30.91
N GLU A 353 5.97 16.92 -31.62
CA GLU A 353 6.02 16.78 -33.07
C GLU A 353 5.89 18.13 -33.81
N GLN A 354 5.03 19.03 -33.32
CA GLN A 354 4.93 20.40 -33.82
C GLN A 354 6.23 21.18 -33.58
N LYS A 355 6.96 20.86 -32.50
CA LYS A 355 8.33 21.33 -32.23
C LYS A 355 9.40 20.49 -32.95
N GLY A 356 9.06 19.68 -33.96
CA GLY A 356 10.03 18.98 -34.79
C GLY A 356 10.73 17.78 -34.12
N PHE A 357 10.29 17.38 -32.92
CA PHE A 357 10.66 16.08 -32.36
C PHE A 357 9.98 14.96 -33.16
N ARG A 358 10.54 13.76 -33.11
CA ARG A 358 10.14 12.58 -33.87
C ARG A 358 10.12 11.37 -32.95
N TYR A 359 8.99 10.67 -32.96
CA TYR A 359 8.76 9.49 -32.15
C TYR A 359 9.85 8.44 -32.39
N ARG A 360 10.36 7.83 -31.31
CA ARG A 360 11.47 6.86 -31.29
C ARG A 360 12.83 7.36 -31.77
N ARG A 361 12.94 8.64 -32.15
CA ARG A 361 14.22 9.26 -32.53
C ARG A 361 14.74 10.18 -31.45
N ASN A 362 13.91 11.07 -30.92
CA ASN A 362 14.27 12.01 -29.85
C ASN A 362 13.14 12.23 -28.82
N TYR A 363 12.07 11.43 -28.91
CA TYR A 363 11.18 11.22 -27.77
C TYR A 363 10.57 9.82 -27.78
N LEU A 364 10.20 9.35 -26.59
CA LEU A 364 9.51 8.09 -26.33
C LEU A 364 8.45 8.27 -25.25
N PHE A 365 7.52 7.33 -25.16
CA PHE A 365 6.73 7.15 -23.96
C PHE A 365 7.48 6.25 -22.98
N TYR A 366 7.32 6.46 -21.67
CA TYR A 366 7.93 5.57 -20.67
C TYR A 366 7.50 4.10 -20.86
N THR A 367 6.26 3.88 -21.34
CA THR A 367 5.74 2.54 -21.66
C THR A 367 6.50 1.85 -22.78
N ASP A 368 7.13 2.59 -23.71
CA ASP A 368 7.94 1.99 -24.77
C ASP A 368 9.20 1.32 -24.21
N ILE A 369 9.76 1.88 -23.13
CA ILE A 369 10.94 1.35 -22.45
C ILE A 369 10.57 0.03 -21.77
N PHE A 370 9.47 0.00 -21.03
CA PHE A 370 8.97 -1.22 -20.39
C PHE A 370 8.57 -2.28 -21.41
N LYS A 371 8.03 -1.87 -22.56
CA LYS A 371 7.74 -2.78 -23.68
C LYS A 371 9.01 -3.40 -24.23
N ARG A 372 10.07 -2.64 -24.47
CA ARG A 372 11.37 -3.18 -24.91
C ARG A 372 11.94 -4.20 -23.91
N MET A 373 11.85 -3.90 -22.61
CA MET A 373 12.28 -4.85 -21.57
C MET A 373 11.49 -6.16 -21.64
N THR A 374 10.18 -6.06 -21.88
CA THR A 374 9.28 -7.21 -22.05
C THR A 374 9.65 -8.02 -23.29
N ASP A 375 9.83 -7.37 -24.44
CA ASP A 375 10.20 -8.02 -25.69
C ASP A 375 11.57 -8.73 -25.56
N ASN A 376 12.54 -8.10 -24.90
CA ASN A 376 13.86 -8.69 -24.63
C ASN A 376 13.77 -9.92 -23.72
N TYR A 377 12.97 -9.85 -22.66
CA TYR A 377 12.76 -10.95 -21.72
C TYR A 377 12.20 -12.20 -22.43
N PHE A 378 11.15 -12.04 -23.23
CA PHE A 378 10.56 -13.15 -23.98
C PHE A 378 11.48 -13.69 -25.09
N SER A 379 12.23 -12.82 -25.76
CA SER A 379 13.23 -13.26 -26.76
C SER A 379 14.29 -14.17 -26.12
N CYS A 380 14.75 -13.84 -24.91
CA CYS A 380 15.70 -14.67 -24.19
C CYS A 380 15.12 -16.01 -23.71
N LEU A 381 13.83 -16.07 -23.36
CA LEU A 381 13.16 -17.31 -22.96
C LEU A 381 13.05 -18.29 -24.13
N VAL A 382 12.64 -17.80 -25.31
CA VAL A 382 12.54 -18.64 -26.52
C VAL A 382 13.89 -19.25 -26.89
N ILE A 383 14.99 -18.49 -26.75
CA ILE A 383 16.34 -19.01 -27.01
C ILE A 383 16.71 -20.13 -26.01
N LYS A 384 16.31 -20.00 -24.73
CA LYS A 384 16.58 -21.02 -23.70
C LYS A 384 15.74 -22.29 -23.85
N GLU A 385 14.61 -22.24 -24.56
CA GLU A 385 13.82 -23.44 -24.88
C GLU A 385 14.31 -24.16 -26.15
N ILE A 386 15.15 -23.50 -26.96
CA ILE A 386 15.71 -24.04 -28.21
C ILE A 386 17.11 -24.66 -28.01
N ILE A 387 17.81 -24.32 -26.93
CA ILE A 387 19.11 -24.88 -26.51
C ILE A 387 18.87 -25.91 -25.42
#